data_AF-A0A532E388-F1
#
_entry.id   AF-A0A532E388-F1
#
_cell.length_a   1.000
_cell.length_b   1.000
_cell.length_c   1.000
_cell.angle_alpha   90.00
_cell.angle_beta   90.00
_cell.angle_gamma   90.00
#
_symmetry.space_group_name_H-M   'P 1'
#
loop_
_entity.id
_entity.type
_entity.pdbx_description
1 polymer ?
#
loop_
_entity_poly.entity_id
_entity_poly.type
_entity_poly.pdbx_seq_one_letter_code
_entity_poly.pdbx_strand_id
1 'polypeptide(L)'
;MKYVVLHAGGLAGPAQAELGDQTLLQSASTPTLDRLARLGELGQIAFPVDGSPHVSECLQMALLGYGPKKLYPGSASLEAAGLGVAVGEQDIVFRCWLVTFRAGAQPGKEGDLKKLTPQLVMDDAMAGGIGSEEARELIDAINEQLGSEAMQFYPGAGHRHLMVWVDGKPRMTCHDPLDAVGKPIGGFLPTGEGSDVLKKLMDAAIIILRDHPVNDQRRGERLKPANGFWLWGPGRAVHWPNFAERRRLNGAVLSPNDVMRGVGVCAGLEPVDSAGLQASAGAPFSGVVEAALRELHKKDFLYCYLDLPLCLGAMAGLKERTSGVEAFDRQVVEPLLQGLSKLGPHRLLMIADHVRTPRTSGTPFPSAPTVLYDGTSAQPSDAARRFTEPDAAQVSPSAWDATKVMTRLLGPS
;
A
#
# COMPACT_ATOMS: atom_id res chain seq x y z
N MET A 1 12.68 8.30 -25.30
CA MET A 1 13.22 7.51 -24.17
C MET A 1 12.07 7.20 -23.23
N LYS A 2 11.97 5.98 -22.71
CA LYS A 2 10.98 5.59 -21.70
C LYS A 2 11.65 5.33 -20.36
N TYR A 3 11.00 5.70 -19.27
CA TYR A 3 11.53 5.56 -17.92
C TYR A 3 10.54 4.78 -17.06
N VAL A 4 11.02 3.74 -16.40
CA VAL A 4 10.19 2.92 -15.53
C VAL A 4 10.83 2.80 -14.16
N VAL A 5 10.03 3.02 -13.12
CA VAL A 5 10.33 2.52 -11.78
C VAL A 5 9.45 1.29 -11.56
N LEU A 6 10.08 0.11 -11.42
CA LEU A 6 9.40 -1.10 -10.99
C LEU A 6 9.76 -1.33 -9.52
N HIS A 7 8.82 -1.04 -8.63
CA HIS A 7 9.01 -1.15 -7.19
C HIS A 7 8.14 -2.30 -6.68
N ALA A 8 8.77 -3.30 -6.08
CA ALA A 8 8.11 -4.50 -5.62
C ALA A 8 8.32 -4.68 -4.12
N GLY A 9 7.22 -4.55 -3.37
CA GLY A 9 7.22 -4.68 -1.92
C GLY A 9 7.09 -6.12 -1.45
N GLY A 10 7.89 -6.49 -0.45
CA GLY A 10 7.89 -7.83 0.15
C GLY A 10 8.67 -8.89 -0.62
N LEU A 11 9.47 -8.48 -1.61
CA LEU A 11 10.40 -9.38 -2.30
C LEU A 11 11.68 -9.56 -1.49
N ALA A 12 12.17 -8.49 -0.87
CA ALA A 12 13.36 -8.51 -0.03
C ALA A 12 12.99 -8.67 1.45
N GLY A 13 13.93 -9.11 2.27
CA GLY A 13 13.73 -9.25 3.70
C GLY A 13 14.87 -9.94 4.44
N PRO A 14 14.69 -10.23 5.74
CA PRO A 14 15.66 -10.98 6.52
C PRO A 14 15.88 -12.38 5.96
N ALA A 15 17.07 -12.90 6.20
CA ALA A 15 17.32 -14.33 6.11
C ALA A 15 16.39 -15.09 7.04
N GLN A 16 15.90 -16.24 6.59
CA GLN A 16 14.95 -17.06 7.33
C GLN A 16 15.54 -18.44 7.58
N ALA A 17 15.45 -18.93 8.83
CA ALA A 17 16.00 -20.24 9.21
C ALA A 17 15.38 -21.37 8.38
N GLU A 18 14.08 -21.27 8.07
CA GLU A 18 13.34 -22.23 7.26
C GLU A 18 13.78 -22.25 5.77
N LEU A 19 14.54 -21.25 5.33
CA LEU A 19 15.18 -21.19 4.01
C LEU A 19 16.67 -21.54 4.07
N GLY A 20 17.16 -22.10 5.19
CA GLY A 20 18.58 -22.38 5.37
C GLY A 20 19.42 -21.11 5.50
N ASP A 21 18.93 -20.14 6.28
CA ASP A 21 19.55 -18.82 6.50
C ASP A 21 19.74 -17.99 5.22
N GLN A 22 18.85 -18.18 4.26
CA GLN A 22 18.75 -17.39 3.04
C GLN A 22 17.57 -16.42 3.08
N THR A 23 17.66 -15.32 2.33
CA THR A 23 16.50 -14.45 2.05
C THR A 23 15.59 -15.07 0.99
N LEU A 24 14.36 -14.55 0.86
CA LEU A 24 13.44 -14.96 -0.20
C LEU A 24 14.06 -14.83 -1.60
N LEU A 25 14.75 -13.72 -1.88
CA LEU A 25 15.44 -13.49 -3.15
C LEU A 25 16.60 -14.47 -3.39
N GLN A 26 17.33 -14.85 -2.34
CA GLN A 26 18.41 -15.84 -2.48
C GLN A 26 17.88 -17.24 -2.81
N SER A 27 16.78 -17.64 -2.17
CA SER A 27 16.18 -18.97 -2.35
C SER A 27 15.33 -19.11 -3.62
N ALA A 28 14.78 -18.03 -4.15
CA ALA A 28 13.99 -18.04 -5.37
C ALA A 28 14.86 -18.12 -6.65
N SER A 29 14.36 -18.81 -7.68
CA SER A 29 14.92 -18.76 -9.04
C SER A 29 14.46 -17.50 -9.79
N THR A 30 15.36 -16.52 -9.92
CA THR A 30 15.08 -15.20 -10.50
C THR A 30 16.04 -14.84 -11.65
N PRO A 31 16.07 -15.64 -12.73
CA PRO A 31 17.06 -15.48 -13.80
C PRO A 31 17.01 -14.10 -14.48
N THR A 32 15.85 -13.45 -14.53
CA THR A 32 15.72 -12.14 -15.20
C THR A 32 16.24 -11.01 -14.34
N LEU A 33 15.89 -11.00 -13.05
CA LEU A 33 16.47 -10.08 -12.07
C LEU A 33 17.98 -10.27 -11.95
N ASP A 34 18.47 -11.52 -11.92
CA ASP A 34 19.90 -11.81 -11.91
C ASP A 34 20.59 -11.30 -13.19
N ARG A 35 19.93 -11.41 -14.35
CA ARG A 35 20.41 -10.80 -15.59
C ARG A 35 20.47 -9.27 -15.49
N LEU A 36 19.44 -8.63 -14.93
CA LEU A 36 19.44 -7.17 -14.70
C LEU A 36 20.62 -6.77 -13.79
N ALA A 37 20.86 -7.49 -12.71
CA ALA A 37 21.97 -7.24 -11.79
C ALA A 37 23.36 -7.33 -12.46
N ARG A 38 23.51 -8.15 -13.51
CA ARG A 38 24.76 -8.27 -14.28
C ARG A 38 24.92 -7.23 -15.37
N LEU A 39 23.81 -6.78 -15.96
CA LEU A 39 23.81 -5.82 -17.08
C LEU A 39 23.65 -4.36 -16.64
N GLY A 40 23.14 -4.13 -15.42
CA GLY A 40 22.86 -2.81 -14.87
C GLY A 40 23.76 -2.43 -13.69
N GLU A 41 23.53 -1.24 -13.16
CA GLU A 41 24.18 -0.75 -11.93
C GLU A 41 23.41 -1.31 -10.72
N LEU A 42 23.91 -2.41 -10.14
CA LEU A 42 23.40 -2.99 -8.89
C LEU A 42 23.82 -2.11 -7.71
N GLY A 43 22.89 -1.88 -6.78
CA GLY A 43 23.16 -1.17 -5.54
C GLY A 43 22.06 -1.36 -4.51
N GLN A 44 22.01 -0.45 -3.54
CA GLN A 44 20.98 -0.46 -2.49
C GLN A 44 20.41 0.94 -2.32
N ILE A 45 19.13 1.06 -1.96
CA ILE A 45 18.49 2.34 -1.60
C ILE A 45 18.27 2.38 -0.10
N ALA A 46 18.70 3.46 0.54
CA ALA A 46 18.44 3.70 1.95
C ALA A 46 16.99 4.09 2.17
N PHE A 47 16.34 3.49 3.17
CA PHE A 47 15.05 3.99 3.61
C PHE A 47 15.22 5.35 4.30
N PRO A 48 14.25 6.27 4.17
CA PRO A 48 14.24 7.48 4.98
C PRO A 48 14.26 7.12 6.47
N VAL A 49 15.34 7.50 7.17
CA VAL A 49 15.47 7.29 8.62
C VAL A 49 14.97 8.54 9.34
N ASP A 50 13.66 8.64 9.49
CA ASP A 50 13.04 9.72 10.26
C ASP A 50 12.21 9.23 11.46
N GLY A 51 12.22 7.92 11.72
CA GLY A 51 11.42 7.30 12.79
C GLY A 51 9.93 7.22 12.47
N SER A 52 9.51 7.49 11.23
CA SER A 52 8.11 7.39 10.82
C SER A 52 7.64 5.93 10.79
N PRO A 53 6.45 5.61 11.33
CA PRO A 53 5.84 4.29 11.18
C PRO A 53 5.37 4.00 9.75
N HIS A 54 5.35 5.00 8.86
CA HIS A 54 4.84 4.94 7.49
C HIS A 54 5.94 4.75 6.44
N VAL A 55 6.86 3.81 6.69
CA VAL A 55 8.13 3.72 5.95
C VAL A 55 7.93 3.48 4.44
N SER A 56 6.98 2.65 4.02
CA SER A 56 6.78 2.33 2.61
C SER A 56 6.24 3.53 1.80
N GLU A 57 5.28 4.27 2.36
CA GLU A 57 4.71 5.49 1.77
C GLU A 57 5.78 6.58 1.68
N CYS A 58 6.52 6.78 2.79
CA CYS A 58 7.66 7.70 2.85
C CYS A 58 8.77 7.33 1.85
N LEU A 59 9.05 6.03 1.67
CA LEU A 59 10.03 5.58 0.67
C LEU A 59 9.56 5.95 -0.73
N GLN A 60 8.31 5.65 -1.11
CA GLN A 60 7.80 5.97 -2.44
C GLN A 60 7.84 7.49 -2.72
N MET A 61 7.45 8.30 -1.73
CA MET A 61 7.62 9.75 -1.79
C MET A 61 9.07 10.15 -2.07
N ALA A 62 10.00 9.58 -1.30
CA ALA A 62 11.42 9.86 -1.46
C ALA A 62 11.91 9.42 -2.84
N LEU A 63 11.54 8.24 -3.34
CA LEU A 63 11.91 7.73 -4.66
C LEU A 63 11.46 8.66 -5.80
N LEU A 64 10.29 9.30 -5.66
CA LEU A 64 9.79 10.31 -6.60
C LEU A 64 10.47 11.69 -6.42
N GLY A 65 11.32 11.85 -5.41
CA GLY A 65 12.06 13.08 -5.10
C GLY A 65 11.29 14.06 -4.22
N TYR A 66 10.34 13.57 -3.41
CA TYR A 66 9.58 14.34 -2.42
C TYR A 66 10.01 13.97 -1.01
N GLY A 67 10.41 14.96 -0.20
CA GLY A 67 10.85 14.74 1.18
C GLY A 67 9.66 14.50 2.13
N PRO A 68 9.53 13.31 2.76
CA PRO A 68 8.36 12.97 3.58
C PRO A 68 8.15 13.89 4.77
N LYS A 69 9.24 14.30 5.43
CA LYS A 69 9.22 15.17 6.62
C LYS A 69 8.38 16.45 6.48
N LYS A 70 8.26 17.00 5.26
CA LYS A 70 7.50 18.23 5.00
C LYS A 70 6.18 18.01 4.26
N LEU A 71 6.09 16.92 3.50
CA LEU A 71 5.02 16.73 2.51
C LEU A 71 4.07 15.59 2.86
N TYR A 72 4.37 14.78 3.88
CA TYR A 72 3.56 13.62 4.22
C TYR A 72 2.17 14.04 4.72
N PRO A 73 1.09 13.72 3.98
CA PRO A 73 -0.26 14.19 4.29
C PRO A 73 -1.02 13.27 5.26
N GLY A 74 -0.42 12.14 5.64
CA GLY A 74 -1.09 11.03 6.33
C GLY A 74 -1.68 10.01 5.36
N SER A 75 -1.62 8.73 5.72
CA SER A 75 -2.01 7.64 4.83
C SER A 75 -3.46 7.71 4.33
N ALA A 76 -4.39 8.21 5.15
CA ALA A 76 -5.78 8.38 4.73
C ALA A 76 -5.93 9.39 3.58
N SER A 77 -5.13 10.46 3.57
CA SER A 77 -5.16 11.44 2.48
C SER A 77 -4.52 10.89 1.21
N LEU A 78 -3.49 10.05 1.32
CA LEU A 78 -2.92 9.35 0.17
C LEU A 78 -3.94 8.36 -0.40
N GLU A 79 -4.58 7.56 0.45
CA GLU A 79 -5.62 6.62 0.06
C GLU A 79 -6.80 7.32 -0.63
N ALA A 80 -7.23 8.48 -0.13
CA ALA A 80 -8.24 9.32 -0.79
C ALA A 80 -7.82 9.71 -2.20
N ALA A 81 -6.59 10.19 -2.37
CA ALA A 81 -6.06 10.54 -3.69
C ALA A 81 -6.02 9.32 -4.63
N GLY A 82 -5.67 8.14 -4.11
CA GLY A 82 -5.67 6.89 -4.87
C GLY A 82 -7.05 6.45 -5.36
N LEU A 83 -8.08 6.67 -4.54
CA LEU A 83 -9.49 6.41 -4.87
C LEU A 83 -10.13 7.52 -5.72
N GLY A 84 -9.41 8.62 -6.01
CA GLY A 84 -9.95 9.76 -6.74
C GLY A 84 -10.93 10.61 -5.92
N VAL A 85 -10.88 10.51 -4.60
CA VAL A 85 -11.69 11.32 -3.69
C VAL A 85 -11.08 12.71 -3.57
N ALA A 86 -11.88 13.74 -3.84
CA ALA A 86 -11.46 15.13 -3.68
C ALA A 86 -11.40 15.48 -2.18
N VAL A 87 -10.31 16.13 -1.78
CA VAL A 87 -10.06 16.54 -0.39
C VAL A 87 -9.63 18.00 -0.41
N GLY A 88 -10.40 18.88 0.21
CA GLY A 88 -10.07 20.28 0.39
C GLY A 88 -8.93 20.51 1.38
N GLU A 89 -8.34 21.71 1.36
CA GLU A 89 -7.18 22.05 2.22
C GLU A 89 -7.48 22.01 3.73
N GLN A 90 -8.75 22.23 4.11
CA GLN A 90 -9.20 22.22 5.50
C GLN A 90 -9.88 20.91 5.90
N ASP A 91 -10.10 20.01 4.95
CA ASP A 91 -10.78 18.75 5.18
C ASP A 91 -9.88 17.79 5.93
N ILE A 92 -10.51 16.86 6.63
CA ILE A 92 -9.81 15.74 7.27
C ILE A 92 -10.37 14.45 6.73
N VAL A 93 -9.47 13.62 6.24
CA VAL A 93 -9.78 12.25 5.83
C VAL A 93 -9.44 11.30 6.96
N PHE A 94 -10.33 10.38 7.24
CA PHE A 94 -10.08 9.25 8.13
C PHE A 94 -10.16 7.96 7.34
N ARG A 95 -9.32 7.00 7.70
CA ARG A 95 -9.62 5.61 7.39
C ARG A 95 -10.84 5.19 8.19
N CYS A 96 -11.79 4.59 7.50
CA CYS A 96 -13.01 4.02 8.04
C CYS A 96 -12.94 2.50 7.79
N TRP A 97 -12.57 1.75 8.82
CA TRP A 97 -12.49 0.28 8.70
C TRP A 97 -13.77 -0.35 9.21
N LEU A 98 -14.38 -1.24 8.42
CA LEU A 98 -15.44 -2.11 8.93
C LEU A 98 -14.82 -3.14 9.90
N VAL A 99 -15.44 -3.28 11.07
CA VAL A 99 -14.92 -4.11 12.17
C VAL A 99 -16.00 -5.01 12.77
N THR A 100 -15.56 -6.02 13.49
CA THR A 100 -16.41 -6.87 14.33
C THR A 100 -16.14 -6.57 15.79
N PHE A 101 -17.16 -6.05 16.48
CA PHE A 101 -17.19 -5.96 17.94
C PHE A 101 -17.89 -7.17 18.55
N ARG A 102 -17.52 -7.51 19.79
CA ARG A 102 -18.25 -8.47 20.63
C ARG A 102 -18.54 -7.92 22.02
N ALA A 103 -19.65 -8.37 22.61
CA ALA A 103 -20.03 -8.03 23.97
C ALA A 103 -19.24 -8.88 25.00
N GLY A 104 -18.60 -8.23 25.97
CA GLY A 104 -17.91 -8.90 27.07
C GLY A 104 -16.58 -9.58 26.68
N ALA A 105 -15.91 -10.22 27.64
CA ALA A 105 -14.58 -10.80 27.47
C ALA A 105 -14.56 -12.28 27.01
N GLN A 106 -15.69 -12.98 27.06
CA GLN A 106 -15.81 -14.39 26.66
C GLN A 106 -16.03 -14.54 25.14
N PRO A 107 -15.18 -15.29 24.41
CA PRO A 107 -15.39 -15.60 22.99
C PRO A 107 -16.71 -16.35 22.77
N GLY A 108 -17.44 -16.03 21.69
CA GLY A 108 -18.58 -16.84 21.23
C GLY A 108 -19.96 -16.56 21.87
N LYS A 109 -20.11 -15.53 22.71
CA LYS A 109 -21.43 -15.00 23.09
C LYS A 109 -21.68 -13.67 22.39
N GLU A 110 -22.47 -13.71 21.31
CA GLU A 110 -23.06 -12.50 20.74
C GLU A 110 -24.09 -11.95 21.73
N GLY A 111 -23.75 -10.85 22.40
CA GLY A 111 -24.73 -10.04 23.11
C GLY A 111 -25.25 -8.94 22.19
N ASP A 112 -26.49 -8.51 22.42
CA ASP A 112 -27.09 -7.36 21.72
C ASP A 112 -26.17 -6.13 21.81
N LEU A 113 -25.55 -5.77 20.68
CA LEU A 113 -24.79 -4.53 20.55
C LEU A 113 -25.77 -3.38 20.34
N LYS A 114 -26.04 -2.63 21.40
CA LYS A 114 -27.00 -1.51 21.37
C LYS A 114 -26.34 -0.13 21.26
N LYS A 115 -25.06 -0.04 21.63
CA LYS A 115 -24.29 1.20 21.66
C LYS A 115 -22.79 0.91 21.77
N LEU A 116 -21.98 1.88 21.37
CA LEU A 116 -20.54 1.92 21.58
C LEU A 116 -20.27 2.08 23.09
N THR A 117 -19.66 1.07 23.71
CA THR A 117 -19.23 1.16 25.12
C THR A 117 -17.75 0.85 25.26
N PRO A 118 -17.05 1.44 26.24
CA PRO A 118 -15.64 1.16 26.50
C PRO A 118 -15.33 -0.33 26.77
N GLN A 119 -16.34 -1.12 27.15
CA GLN A 119 -16.24 -2.54 27.49
C GLN A 119 -16.40 -3.48 26.28
N LEU A 120 -16.83 -2.96 25.13
CA LEU A 120 -16.82 -3.74 23.89
C LEU A 120 -15.41 -4.19 23.57
N VAL A 121 -15.28 -5.41 23.06
CA VAL A 121 -14.00 -5.94 22.61
C VAL A 121 -13.95 -5.88 21.08
N MET A 122 -12.83 -5.41 20.55
CA MET A 122 -12.52 -5.53 19.12
C MET A 122 -12.24 -7.01 18.82
N ASP A 123 -13.21 -7.73 18.26
CA ASP A 123 -13.04 -9.14 17.93
C ASP A 123 -12.28 -9.34 16.63
N ASP A 124 -12.52 -8.46 15.65
CA ASP A 124 -11.84 -8.46 14.37
C ASP A 124 -11.74 -7.06 13.77
N ALA A 125 -10.54 -6.62 13.43
CA ALA A 125 -10.31 -5.34 12.78
C ALA A 125 -10.60 -5.36 11.26
N MET A 126 -10.82 -6.54 10.68
CA MET A 126 -11.01 -6.74 9.24
C MET A 126 -12.38 -7.33 8.89
N ALA A 127 -13.30 -7.36 9.87
CA ALA A 127 -14.64 -7.94 9.75
C ALA A 127 -14.67 -9.36 9.14
N GLY A 128 -13.69 -10.20 9.49
CA GLY A 128 -13.57 -11.55 8.95
C GLY A 128 -13.24 -11.60 7.45
N GLY A 129 -12.61 -10.57 6.90
CA GLY A 129 -12.24 -10.51 5.48
C GLY A 129 -13.42 -10.29 4.55
N ILE A 130 -14.38 -9.43 4.97
CA ILE A 130 -15.55 -9.04 4.16
C ILE A 130 -15.16 -8.66 2.71
N GLY A 131 -15.94 -9.12 1.74
CA GLY A 131 -15.73 -8.80 0.33
C GLY A 131 -16.11 -7.36 -0.01
N SER A 132 -15.51 -6.79 -1.06
CA SER A 132 -15.73 -5.38 -1.42
C SER A 132 -17.17 -5.04 -1.79
N GLU A 133 -17.92 -5.97 -2.41
CA GLU A 133 -19.31 -5.72 -2.80
C GLU A 133 -20.22 -5.68 -1.57
N GLU A 134 -20.14 -6.68 -0.68
CA GLU A 134 -20.86 -6.70 0.60
C GLU A 134 -20.54 -5.46 1.45
N ALA A 135 -19.25 -5.10 1.52
CA ALA A 135 -18.80 -3.94 2.28
C ALA A 135 -19.31 -2.62 1.70
N ARG A 136 -19.45 -2.52 0.37
CA ARG A 136 -20.01 -1.34 -0.30
C ARG A 136 -21.44 -1.10 0.12
N GLU A 137 -22.27 -2.14 0.14
CA GLU A 137 -23.67 -2.03 0.61
C GLU A 137 -23.76 -1.46 2.03
N LEU A 138 -22.87 -1.92 2.93
CA LEU A 138 -22.82 -1.42 4.31
C LEU A 138 -22.41 0.05 4.39
N ILE A 139 -21.41 0.45 3.60
CA ILE A 139 -20.93 1.84 3.56
C ILE A 139 -21.96 2.77 2.92
N ASP A 140 -22.66 2.32 1.88
CA ASP A 140 -23.73 3.08 1.25
C ASP A 140 -24.88 3.32 2.24
N ALA A 141 -25.28 2.31 3.03
CA ALA A 141 -26.27 2.46 4.09
C ALA A 141 -25.82 3.42 5.21
N ILE A 142 -24.53 3.41 5.57
CA ILE A 142 -23.95 4.40 6.49
C ILE A 142 -24.02 5.79 5.89
N ASN A 143 -23.65 5.94 4.62
CA ASN A 143 -23.59 7.24 3.95
C ASN A 143 -25.00 7.82 3.72
N GLU A 144 -26.01 6.98 3.51
CA GLU A 144 -27.41 7.40 3.41
C GLU A 144 -27.93 8.01 4.72
N GLN A 145 -27.53 7.44 5.87
CA GLN A 145 -28.05 7.86 7.18
C GLN A 145 -27.18 8.89 7.90
N LEU A 146 -25.85 8.81 7.73
CA LEU A 146 -24.87 9.67 8.42
C LEU A 146 -24.18 10.66 7.49
N GLY A 147 -24.30 10.47 6.17
CA GLY A 147 -23.72 11.36 5.18
C GLY A 147 -24.42 12.72 5.16
N SER A 148 -23.65 13.76 4.86
CA SER A 148 -24.09 15.14 4.74
C SER A 148 -23.10 15.94 3.88
N GLU A 149 -23.35 17.22 3.66
CA GLU A 149 -22.35 18.12 3.03
C GLU A 149 -21.07 18.21 3.86
N ALA A 150 -21.16 18.04 5.19
CA ALA A 150 -20.00 18.12 6.08
C ALA A 150 -19.26 16.78 6.22
N MET A 151 -19.91 15.65 5.93
CA MET A 151 -19.36 14.30 6.17
C MET A 151 -19.78 13.34 5.08
N GLN A 152 -18.81 12.69 4.44
CA GLN A 152 -19.07 11.74 3.39
C GLN A 152 -18.23 10.48 3.58
N PHE A 153 -18.82 9.33 3.31
CA PHE A 153 -18.17 8.03 3.37
C PHE A 153 -17.93 7.49 1.95
N TYR A 154 -16.75 6.93 1.73
CA TYR A 154 -16.30 6.48 0.41
C TYR A 154 -15.88 5.02 0.46
N PRO A 155 -16.53 4.13 -0.31
CA PRO A 155 -16.21 2.72 -0.32
C PRO A 155 -14.85 2.47 -0.99
N GLY A 156 -13.92 1.85 -0.25
CA GLY A 156 -12.71 1.24 -0.81
C GLY A 156 -12.82 -0.29 -0.92
N ALA A 157 -11.69 -0.98 -0.77
CA ALA A 157 -11.59 -2.43 -0.95
C ALA A 157 -11.72 -3.23 0.36
N GLY A 158 -12.55 -4.28 0.34
CA GLY A 158 -12.81 -5.15 1.48
C GLY A 158 -13.33 -4.34 2.68
N HIS A 159 -12.68 -4.43 3.82
CA HIS A 159 -13.03 -3.69 5.04
C HIS A 159 -12.51 -2.24 5.08
N ARG A 160 -11.76 -1.77 4.07
CA ARG A 160 -11.04 -0.48 4.10
C ARG A 160 -11.81 0.56 3.30
N HIS A 161 -12.26 1.60 3.98
CA HIS A 161 -13.02 2.70 3.41
C HIS A 161 -12.50 4.03 3.95
N LEU A 162 -13.08 5.14 3.49
CA LEU A 162 -12.72 6.47 3.96
C LEU A 162 -13.93 7.24 4.46
N MET A 163 -13.67 8.20 5.34
CA MET A 163 -14.60 9.26 5.69
C MET A 163 -13.91 10.60 5.50
N VAL A 164 -14.52 11.51 4.74
CA VAL A 164 -14.09 12.91 4.62
C VAL A 164 -14.95 13.76 5.53
N TRP A 165 -14.32 14.57 6.37
CA TRP A 165 -14.96 15.57 7.22
C TRP A 165 -14.51 16.96 6.76
N VAL A 166 -15.42 17.68 6.12
CA VAL A 166 -15.22 19.05 5.63
C VAL A 166 -14.99 20.00 6.80
N ASP A 167 -13.95 20.83 6.72
CA ASP A 167 -13.52 21.74 7.79
C ASP A 167 -13.35 21.06 9.17
N GLY A 168 -12.94 19.78 9.15
CA GLY A 168 -12.77 18.97 10.34
C GLY A 168 -11.68 19.47 11.31
N LYS A 169 -11.71 18.97 12.54
CA LYS A 169 -10.75 19.36 13.60
C LYS A 169 -9.45 18.55 13.53
N PRO A 170 -8.24 19.12 13.35
CA PRO A 170 -6.99 18.35 13.18
C PRO A 170 -6.56 17.60 14.45
N ARG A 171 -7.01 18.15 15.58
CA ARG A 171 -6.65 17.91 16.98
C ARG A 171 -6.85 16.52 17.57
N MET A 172 -6.86 15.43 16.80
CA MET A 172 -7.32 14.12 17.31
C MET A 172 -6.25 13.05 17.29
N THR A 173 -6.27 12.24 18.35
CA THR A 173 -5.54 10.98 18.41
C THR A 173 -6.51 9.84 18.17
N CYS A 174 -6.25 9.06 17.12
CA CYS A 174 -7.01 7.87 16.79
C CYS A 174 -6.05 6.69 16.66
N HIS A 175 -6.42 5.53 17.21
CA HIS A 175 -5.58 4.35 17.25
C HIS A 175 -5.89 3.41 16.07
N ASP A 176 -4.89 2.67 15.61
CA ASP A 176 -5.09 1.60 14.64
C ASP A 176 -5.99 0.52 15.26
N PRO A 177 -7.08 0.09 14.58
CA PRO A 177 -7.98 -0.93 15.12
C PRO A 177 -7.27 -2.25 15.42
N LEU A 178 -6.15 -2.57 14.75
CA LEU A 178 -5.35 -3.75 15.01
C LEU A 178 -4.73 -3.76 16.41
N ASP A 179 -4.42 -2.60 16.98
CA ASP A 179 -3.88 -2.49 18.34
C ASP A 179 -4.91 -2.86 19.41
N ALA A 180 -6.20 -2.70 19.08
CA ALA A 180 -7.34 -2.99 19.95
C ALA A 180 -7.81 -4.46 19.87
N VAL A 181 -7.41 -5.23 18.85
CA VAL A 181 -7.87 -6.62 18.64
C VAL A 181 -7.66 -7.47 19.90
N GLY A 182 -8.73 -8.13 20.33
CA GLY A 182 -8.79 -8.96 21.53
C GLY A 182 -8.90 -8.19 22.86
N LYS A 183 -8.91 -6.85 22.83
CA LYS A 183 -8.92 -5.98 24.02
C LYS A 183 -10.20 -5.14 24.10
N PRO A 184 -10.58 -4.65 25.30
CA PRO A 184 -11.59 -3.63 25.43
C PRO A 184 -11.22 -2.36 24.66
N ILE A 185 -12.16 -1.78 23.92
CA ILE A 185 -11.91 -0.63 23.04
C ILE A 185 -11.74 0.69 23.78
N GLY A 186 -12.13 0.78 25.06
CA GLY A 186 -12.15 2.03 25.82
C GLY A 186 -10.86 2.82 25.81
N GLY A 187 -9.71 2.15 25.90
CA GLY A 187 -8.38 2.77 25.85
C GLY A 187 -7.91 3.19 24.45
N PHE A 188 -8.67 2.83 23.41
CA PHE A 188 -8.33 3.06 22.00
C PHE A 188 -9.30 4.01 21.29
N LEU A 189 -10.42 4.36 21.93
CA LEU A 189 -11.39 5.30 21.35
C LEU A 189 -10.74 6.66 21.05
N PRO A 190 -11.19 7.39 20.01
CA PRO A 190 -10.63 8.68 19.67
C PRO A 190 -10.60 9.65 20.86
N THR A 191 -9.53 10.44 20.96
CA THR A 191 -9.38 11.50 21.97
C THR A 191 -8.97 12.81 21.30
N GLY A 192 -9.13 13.93 22.03
CA GLY A 192 -8.82 15.26 21.53
C GLY A 192 -10.03 16.02 20.96
N GLU A 193 -9.75 17.15 20.30
CA GLU A 193 -10.76 18.08 19.79
C GLU A 193 -11.52 17.46 18.61
N GLY A 194 -12.84 17.30 18.74
CA GLY A 194 -13.68 16.66 17.71
C GLY A 194 -13.91 15.16 17.92
N SER A 195 -13.26 14.53 18.91
CA SER A 195 -13.43 13.10 19.18
C SER A 195 -14.86 12.67 19.53
N ASP A 196 -15.66 13.57 20.14
CA ASP A 196 -17.07 13.29 20.44
C ASP A 196 -17.92 13.12 19.18
N VAL A 197 -17.57 13.82 18.10
CA VAL A 197 -18.23 13.66 16.80
C VAL A 197 -17.94 12.27 16.25
N LEU A 198 -16.67 11.85 16.23
CA LEU A 198 -16.28 10.52 15.75
C LEU A 198 -16.94 9.41 16.57
N LYS A 199 -16.98 9.54 17.91
CA LYS A 199 -17.64 8.57 18.79
C LYS A 199 -19.13 8.47 18.52
N LYS A 200 -19.82 9.59 18.27
CA LYS A 200 -21.25 9.59 17.90
C LYS A 200 -21.49 8.89 16.58
N LEU A 201 -20.65 9.12 15.58
CA LEU A 201 -20.73 8.42 14.29
C LEU A 201 -20.51 6.92 14.45
N MET A 202 -19.48 6.51 15.20
CA MET A 202 -19.19 5.11 15.48
C MET A 202 -20.32 4.42 16.29
N ASP A 203 -20.95 5.13 17.21
CA ASP A 203 -22.12 4.66 17.96
C ASP A 203 -23.34 4.46 17.05
N ALA A 204 -23.65 5.45 16.21
CA ALA A 204 -24.76 5.35 15.26
C ALA A 204 -24.55 4.21 14.24
N ALA A 205 -23.30 3.99 13.80
CA ALA A 205 -22.95 2.91 12.89
C ALA A 205 -23.30 1.53 13.46
N ILE A 206 -23.10 1.30 14.76
CA ILE A 206 -23.50 0.04 15.40
C ILE A 206 -25.00 -0.20 15.24
N ILE A 207 -25.82 0.85 15.36
CA ILE A 207 -27.28 0.75 15.24
C ILE A 207 -27.66 0.46 13.78
N ILE A 208 -27.08 1.19 12.83
CA ILE A 208 -27.35 1.04 11.39
C ILE A 208 -27.00 -0.36 10.91
N LEU A 209 -25.84 -0.87 11.31
CA LEU A 209 -25.29 -2.13 10.79
C LEU A 209 -25.86 -3.36 11.50
N ARG A 210 -26.48 -3.22 12.68
CA ARG A 210 -26.91 -4.34 13.52
C ARG A 210 -27.83 -5.31 12.77
N ASP A 211 -28.86 -4.75 12.14
CA ASP A 211 -29.97 -5.48 11.50
C ASP A 211 -29.88 -5.37 9.96
N HIS A 212 -28.70 -5.07 9.43
CA HIS A 212 -28.50 -4.94 7.98
C HIS A 212 -28.50 -6.34 7.33
N PRO A 213 -29.20 -6.55 6.18
CA PRO A 213 -29.32 -7.87 5.53
C PRO A 213 -27.98 -8.58 5.24
N VAL A 214 -26.95 -7.82 4.84
CA VAL A 214 -25.59 -8.34 4.66
C VAL A 214 -25.07 -9.01 5.93
N ASN A 215 -25.26 -8.40 7.10
CA ASN A 215 -24.80 -8.99 8.37
C ASN A 215 -25.63 -10.19 8.78
N ASP A 216 -26.93 -10.22 8.45
CA ASP A 216 -27.77 -11.41 8.67
C ASP A 216 -27.33 -12.59 7.81
N GLN A 217 -27.00 -12.33 6.54
CA GLN A 217 -26.44 -13.34 5.65
C GLN A 217 -25.11 -13.88 6.17
N ARG A 218 -24.17 -12.98 6.54
CA ARG A 218 -22.86 -13.37 7.09
C ARG A 218 -23.00 -14.24 8.33
N ARG A 219 -23.92 -13.91 9.24
CA ARG A 219 -24.24 -14.74 10.42
C ARG A 219 -24.78 -16.11 10.01
N GLY A 220 -25.69 -16.16 9.04
CA GLY A 220 -26.23 -17.41 8.49
C GLY A 220 -25.14 -18.34 7.92
N GLU A 221 -24.11 -17.74 7.33
CA GLU A 221 -22.92 -18.43 6.79
C GLU A 221 -21.82 -18.69 7.83
N ARG A 222 -22.04 -18.33 9.10
CA ARG A 222 -21.06 -18.40 10.20
C ARG A 222 -19.79 -17.57 9.95
N LEU A 223 -19.90 -16.54 9.14
CA LEU A 223 -18.87 -15.51 8.97
C LEU A 223 -19.03 -14.42 10.04
N LYS A 224 -17.94 -13.71 10.31
CA LYS A 224 -18.00 -12.57 11.25
C LYS A 224 -18.78 -11.40 10.63
N PRO A 225 -19.73 -10.79 11.35
CA PRO A 225 -20.45 -9.63 10.86
C PRO A 225 -19.57 -8.37 10.92
N ALA A 226 -19.78 -7.45 9.98
CA ALA A 226 -19.27 -6.08 10.01
C ALA A 226 -20.28 -5.21 10.78
N ASN A 227 -20.24 -5.27 12.11
CA ASN A 227 -21.26 -4.68 12.98
C ASN A 227 -20.89 -3.28 13.54
N GLY A 228 -19.86 -2.67 12.98
CA GLY A 228 -19.41 -1.32 13.31
C GLY A 228 -18.34 -0.85 12.33
N PHE A 229 -17.97 0.43 12.42
CA PHE A 229 -16.74 0.93 11.81
C PHE A 229 -15.81 1.57 12.84
N TRP A 230 -14.54 1.69 12.45
CA TRP A 230 -13.49 2.31 13.24
C TRP A 230 -12.83 3.44 12.44
N LEU A 231 -12.88 4.66 12.98
CA LEU A 231 -12.28 5.85 12.38
C LEU A 231 -10.87 6.08 12.92
N TRP A 232 -9.87 6.11 12.03
CA TRP A 232 -8.47 6.24 12.44
C TRP A 232 -7.57 6.83 11.35
N GLY A 233 -6.30 7.07 11.71
CA GLY A 233 -5.26 7.55 10.80
C GLY A 233 -5.61 8.85 10.07
N PRO A 234 -5.96 9.94 10.79
CA PRO A 234 -6.38 11.18 10.15
C PRO A 234 -5.30 11.72 9.20
N GLY A 235 -5.72 12.17 8.02
CA GLY A 235 -4.89 12.80 7.01
C GLY A 235 -5.50 14.10 6.51
N ARG A 236 -4.66 14.95 5.90
CA ARG A 236 -5.05 16.25 5.35
C ARG A 236 -4.45 16.42 3.97
N ALA A 237 -5.13 17.17 3.10
CA ALA A 237 -4.54 17.54 1.82
C ALA A 237 -3.24 18.33 2.02
N VAL A 238 -2.21 17.96 1.27
CA VAL A 238 -0.93 18.69 1.19
C VAL A 238 -0.63 18.93 -0.28
N HIS A 239 -0.37 20.18 -0.65
CA HIS A 239 0.02 20.50 -2.02
C HIS A 239 1.45 20.04 -2.30
N TRP A 240 1.62 19.22 -3.34
CA TRP A 240 2.93 18.75 -3.79
C TRP A 240 3.30 19.45 -5.10
N PRO A 241 4.56 19.87 -5.27
CA PRO A 241 5.06 20.34 -6.56
C PRO A 241 4.80 19.29 -7.65
N ASN A 242 4.32 19.70 -8.83
CA ASN A 242 3.96 18.74 -9.88
C ASN A 242 5.20 18.05 -10.49
N PHE A 243 5.13 16.73 -10.69
CA PHE A 243 6.22 15.93 -11.26
C PHE A 243 6.53 16.32 -12.71
N ALA A 244 5.49 16.51 -13.53
CA ALA A 244 5.65 16.85 -14.93
C ALA A 244 6.30 18.23 -15.10
N GLU A 245 5.98 19.19 -14.24
CA GLU A 245 6.65 20.50 -14.22
C GLU A 245 8.13 20.39 -13.81
N ARG A 246 8.43 19.61 -12.75
CA ARG A 246 9.79 19.44 -12.23
C ARG A 246 10.73 18.68 -13.16
N ARG A 247 10.19 17.70 -13.90
CA ARG A 247 10.98 16.76 -14.71
C ARG A 247 10.76 16.91 -16.22
N ARG A 248 9.78 17.73 -16.64
CA ARG A 248 9.37 17.91 -18.04
C ARG A 248 8.99 16.58 -18.72
N LEU A 249 8.39 15.67 -17.95
CA LEU A 249 7.96 14.35 -18.41
C LEU A 249 6.52 14.09 -18.00
N ASN A 250 5.71 13.59 -18.93
CA ASN A 250 4.38 13.10 -18.61
C ASN A 250 4.50 11.67 -18.10
N GLY A 251 3.80 11.35 -17.01
CA GLY A 251 3.90 10.03 -16.41
C GLY A 251 2.62 9.50 -15.79
N ALA A 252 2.64 8.21 -15.48
CA ALA A 252 1.55 7.50 -14.86
C ALA A 252 2.00 6.72 -13.62
N VAL A 253 1.05 6.40 -12.74
CA VAL A 253 1.24 5.53 -11.57
C VAL A 253 0.33 4.31 -11.67
N LEU A 254 0.92 3.12 -11.61
CA LEU A 254 0.22 1.84 -11.64
C LEU A 254 0.44 1.15 -10.29
N SER A 255 -0.63 0.99 -9.52
CA SER A 255 -0.59 0.20 -8.29
C SER A 255 -1.96 -0.35 -7.92
N PRO A 256 -2.05 -1.62 -7.46
CA PRO A 256 -3.27 -2.16 -6.84
C PRO A 256 -3.47 -1.67 -5.39
N ASN A 257 -2.49 -0.98 -4.80
CA ASN A 257 -2.59 -0.41 -3.46
C ASN A 257 -2.96 1.08 -3.56
N ASP A 258 -4.13 1.45 -3.03
CA ASP A 258 -4.67 2.82 -3.14
C ASP A 258 -3.78 3.87 -2.49
N VAL A 259 -3.10 3.56 -1.39
CA VAL A 259 -2.16 4.49 -0.75
C VAL A 259 -0.97 4.78 -1.66
N MET A 260 -0.40 3.73 -2.26
CA MET A 260 0.76 3.86 -3.15
C MET A 260 0.39 4.49 -4.49
N ARG A 261 -0.81 4.20 -5.00
CA ARG A 261 -1.41 4.93 -6.13
C ARG A 261 -1.56 6.41 -5.79
N GLY A 262 -2.06 6.71 -4.60
CA GLY A 262 -2.22 8.04 -4.04
C GLY A 262 -0.94 8.86 -4.01
N VAL A 263 0.19 8.27 -3.61
CA VAL A 263 1.49 8.96 -3.65
C VAL A 263 1.83 9.45 -5.07
N GLY A 264 1.55 8.64 -6.09
CA GLY A 264 1.75 9.06 -7.48
C GLY A 264 0.77 10.15 -7.92
N VAL A 265 -0.50 10.04 -7.53
CA VAL A 265 -1.53 11.06 -7.81
C VAL A 265 -1.18 12.40 -7.18
N CYS A 266 -0.75 12.41 -5.91
CA CYS A 266 -0.27 13.62 -5.23
C CYS A 266 0.93 14.23 -5.96
N ALA A 267 1.84 13.42 -6.51
CA ALA A 267 2.93 13.90 -7.34
C ALA A 267 2.51 14.41 -8.74
N GLY A 268 1.23 14.31 -9.11
CA GLY A 268 0.70 14.73 -10.40
C GLY A 268 0.85 13.68 -11.52
N LEU A 269 1.09 12.41 -11.18
CA LEU A 269 1.09 11.31 -12.14
C LEU A 269 -0.35 10.86 -12.42
N GLU A 270 -0.61 10.46 -13.67
CA GLU A 270 -1.93 9.95 -14.05
C GLU A 270 -2.16 8.55 -13.45
N PRO A 271 -3.23 8.33 -12.67
CA PRO A 271 -3.49 7.04 -12.07
C PRO A 271 -4.00 6.04 -13.13
N VAL A 272 -3.31 4.92 -13.29
CA VAL A 272 -3.77 3.84 -14.17
C VAL A 272 -4.90 3.07 -13.49
N ASP A 273 -5.96 2.78 -14.24
CA ASP A 273 -7.06 1.95 -13.74
C ASP A 273 -6.55 0.55 -13.37
N SER A 274 -6.67 0.22 -12.08
CA SER A 274 -6.26 -1.04 -11.49
C SER A 274 -7.42 -2.03 -11.30
N ALA A 275 -8.65 -1.66 -11.66
CA ALA A 275 -9.83 -2.52 -11.49
C ALA A 275 -9.70 -3.88 -12.21
N GLY A 276 -8.91 -3.94 -13.29
CA GLY A 276 -8.60 -5.17 -14.03
C GLY A 276 -7.36 -5.94 -13.55
N LEU A 277 -6.64 -5.47 -12.53
CA LEU A 277 -5.41 -6.11 -12.02
C LEU A 277 -5.69 -7.13 -10.91
N GLN A 278 -6.93 -7.60 -10.78
CA GLN A 278 -7.30 -8.54 -9.74
C GLN A 278 -6.51 -9.85 -9.87
N ALA A 279 -5.79 -10.20 -8.82
CA ALA A 279 -5.09 -11.47 -8.73
C ALA A 279 -6.10 -12.62 -8.86
N SER A 280 -5.88 -13.51 -9.82
CA SER A 280 -6.63 -14.76 -9.95
C SER A 280 -5.77 -15.93 -9.50
N ALA A 281 -6.40 -17.04 -9.11
CA ALA A 281 -5.68 -18.26 -8.75
C ALA A 281 -4.71 -18.67 -9.88
N GLY A 282 -3.41 -18.71 -9.58
CA GLY A 282 -2.34 -19.06 -10.53
C GLY A 282 -1.79 -17.91 -11.39
N ALA A 283 -2.40 -16.71 -11.37
CA ALA A 283 -1.92 -15.54 -12.09
C ALA A 283 -1.99 -14.27 -11.21
N PRO A 284 -1.13 -14.19 -10.17
CA PRO A 284 -1.18 -13.10 -9.19
C PRO A 284 -0.80 -11.72 -9.74
N PHE A 285 -0.24 -11.65 -10.95
CA PHE A 285 0.19 -10.41 -11.62
C PHE A 285 -0.51 -10.18 -12.96
N SER A 286 -1.67 -10.82 -13.18
CA SER A 286 -2.42 -10.72 -14.44
C SER A 286 -2.71 -9.26 -14.80
N GLY A 287 -2.56 -8.93 -16.09
CA GLY A 287 -2.85 -7.59 -16.64
C GLY A 287 -1.87 -6.47 -16.28
N VAL A 288 -0.94 -6.66 -15.33
CA VAL A 288 0.00 -5.60 -14.89
C VAL A 288 0.88 -5.13 -16.03
N VAL A 289 1.53 -6.05 -16.74
CA VAL A 289 2.45 -5.69 -17.83
C VAL A 289 1.72 -5.06 -19.01
N GLU A 290 0.53 -5.57 -19.33
CA GLU A 290 -0.29 -5.02 -20.42
C GLU A 290 -0.72 -3.58 -20.11
N ALA A 291 -1.18 -3.32 -18.88
CA ALA A 291 -1.53 -1.98 -18.41
C ALA A 291 -0.30 -1.05 -18.43
N ALA A 292 0.84 -1.52 -17.93
CA ALA A 292 2.09 -0.77 -17.91
C ALA A 292 2.54 -0.35 -19.33
N LEU A 293 2.58 -1.31 -20.27
CA LEU A 293 3.01 -1.04 -21.64
C LEU A 293 2.02 -0.15 -22.39
N ARG A 294 0.71 -0.33 -22.18
CA ARG A 294 -0.34 0.53 -22.76
C ARG A 294 -0.14 2.00 -22.38
N GLU A 295 0.23 2.27 -21.13
CA GLU A 295 0.49 3.64 -20.68
C GLU A 295 1.84 4.17 -21.17
N LEU A 296 2.87 3.33 -21.20
CA LEU A 296 4.18 3.72 -21.75
C LEU A 296 4.16 4.00 -23.26
N HIS A 297 3.18 3.49 -24.01
CA HIS A 297 2.94 3.93 -25.38
C HIS A 297 2.58 5.42 -25.47
N LYS A 298 1.90 5.97 -24.45
CA LYS A 298 1.38 7.35 -24.43
C LYS A 298 2.21 8.29 -23.56
N LYS A 299 2.93 7.76 -22.57
CA LYS A 299 3.65 8.51 -21.53
C LYS A 299 5.14 8.20 -21.56
N ASP A 300 5.94 9.07 -20.95
CA ASP A 300 7.40 8.93 -20.93
C ASP A 300 7.88 8.22 -19.66
N PHE A 301 7.11 8.33 -18.58
CA PHE A 301 7.44 7.80 -17.27
C PHE A 301 6.32 6.91 -16.71
N LEU A 302 6.68 5.79 -16.10
CA LEU A 302 5.76 4.93 -15.34
C LEU A 302 6.36 4.59 -13.98
N TYR A 303 5.60 4.85 -12.92
CA TYR A 303 5.86 4.28 -11.59
C TYR A 303 4.92 3.09 -11.37
N CYS A 304 5.48 1.87 -11.38
CA CYS A 304 4.73 0.64 -11.14
C CYS A 304 5.08 0.10 -9.76
N TYR A 305 4.11 0.08 -8.85
CA TYR A 305 4.25 -0.54 -7.53
C TYR A 305 3.40 -1.79 -7.39
N LEU A 306 4.02 -2.90 -7.03
CA LEU A 306 3.33 -4.15 -6.69
C LEU A 306 3.70 -4.58 -5.26
N ASP A 307 2.70 -5.00 -4.48
CA ASP A 307 2.88 -5.51 -3.12
C ASP A 307 2.68 -7.03 -3.14
N LEU A 308 3.73 -7.79 -2.88
CA LEU A 308 3.71 -9.25 -2.99
C LEU A 308 2.74 -9.90 -1.98
N PRO A 309 2.71 -9.52 -0.69
CA PRO A 309 1.66 -9.97 0.23
C PRO A 309 0.24 -9.69 -0.25
N LEU A 310 0.00 -8.53 -0.87
CA LEU A 310 -1.31 -8.22 -1.43
C LEU A 310 -1.64 -9.13 -2.63
N CYS A 311 -0.69 -9.36 -3.53
CA CYS A 311 -0.89 -10.19 -4.72
C CYS A 311 -1.06 -11.69 -4.41
N LEU A 312 -0.37 -12.21 -3.39
CA LEU A 312 -0.43 -13.62 -3.00
C LEU A 312 -1.47 -13.91 -1.92
N GLY A 313 -1.93 -12.87 -1.21
CA GLY A 313 -2.73 -12.97 0.00
C GLY A 313 -1.87 -12.95 1.28
N ALA A 314 -2.34 -12.20 2.29
CA ALA A 314 -1.58 -11.94 3.52
C ALA A 314 -1.22 -13.21 4.34
N MET A 315 -1.94 -14.31 4.12
CA MET A 315 -1.72 -15.60 4.80
C MET A 315 -0.80 -16.55 4.01
N ALA A 316 -0.20 -16.08 2.91
CA ALA A 316 0.71 -16.88 2.11
C ALA A 316 1.90 -17.37 2.96
N GLY A 317 2.09 -18.69 2.95
CA GLY A 317 3.22 -19.33 3.62
C GLY A 317 4.54 -19.00 2.93
N LEU A 318 5.62 -19.50 3.51
CA LEU A 318 6.97 -19.23 3.03
C LEU A 318 7.19 -19.77 1.60
N LYS A 319 6.70 -20.98 1.32
CA LYS A 319 6.82 -21.63 0.02
C LYS A 319 6.05 -20.87 -1.06
N GLU A 320 4.85 -20.41 -0.73
CA GLU A 320 4.01 -19.59 -1.60
C GLU A 320 4.68 -18.25 -1.89
N ARG A 321 5.29 -17.61 -0.88
CA ARG A 321 6.06 -16.38 -1.06
C ARG A 321 7.28 -16.57 -1.96
N THR A 322 8.08 -17.62 -1.76
CA THR A 322 9.21 -17.94 -2.65
C THR A 322 8.73 -18.15 -4.09
N SER A 323 7.68 -18.97 -4.28
CA SER A 323 7.08 -19.21 -5.60
C SER A 323 6.52 -17.92 -6.23
N GLY A 324 6.02 -17.00 -5.40
CA GLY A 324 5.55 -15.69 -5.82
C GLY A 324 6.66 -14.76 -6.30
N VAL A 325 7.85 -14.82 -5.70
CA VAL A 325 9.04 -14.11 -6.20
C VAL A 325 9.45 -14.63 -7.58
N GLU A 326 9.47 -15.96 -7.77
CA GLU A 326 9.75 -16.57 -9.07
C GLU A 326 8.68 -16.21 -10.11
N ALA A 327 7.41 -16.19 -9.70
CA ALA A 327 6.30 -15.75 -10.54
C ALA A 327 6.43 -14.27 -10.91
N PHE A 328 6.88 -13.39 -10.02
CA PHE A 328 7.12 -11.99 -10.31
C PHE A 328 8.22 -11.81 -11.37
N ASP A 329 9.34 -12.52 -11.23
CA ASP A 329 10.42 -12.48 -12.23
C ASP A 329 9.92 -12.87 -13.63
N ARG A 330 9.18 -13.99 -13.71
CA ARG A 330 8.70 -14.55 -14.98
C ARG A 330 7.47 -13.85 -15.57
N GLN A 331 6.53 -13.38 -14.75
CA GLN A 331 5.25 -12.81 -15.21
C GLN A 331 5.28 -11.28 -15.30
N VAL A 332 6.19 -10.61 -14.59
CA VAL A 332 6.30 -9.14 -14.58
C VAL A 332 7.61 -8.67 -15.17
N VAL A 333 8.75 -9.05 -14.58
CA VAL A 333 10.06 -8.48 -14.95
C VAL A 333 10.43 -8.83 -16.40
N GLU A 334 10.37 -10.11 -16.76
CA GLU A 334 10.70 -10.56 -18.10
C GLU A 334 9.79 -9.96 -19.18
N PRO A 335 8.45 -10.06 -19.10
CA PRO A 335 7.58 -9.55 -20.15
C PRO A 335 7.63 -8.01 -20.24
N LEU A 336 7.83 -7.31 -19.12
CA LEU A 336 8.01 -5.85 -19.13
C LEU A 336 9.28 -5.44 -19.89
N LEU A 337 10.41 -6.10 -19.65
CA LEU A 337 11.65 -5.84 -20.39
C LEU A 337 11.51 -6.14 -21.89
N GLN A 338 10.85 -7.24 -22.23
CA GLN A 338 10.56 -7.58 -23.64
C GLN A 338 9.63 -6.56 -24.30
N GLY A 339 8.67 -5.99 -23.56
CA GLY A 339 7.81 -4.92 -24.03
C GLY A 339 8.56 -3.59 -24.21
N LEU A 340 9.37 -3.21 -23.22
CA LEU A 340 10.17 -1.98 -23.25
C LEU A 340 11.15 -1.96 -24.42
N SER A 341 11.80 -3.08 -24.74
CA SER A 341 12.71 -3.15 -25.90
C SER A 341 12.00 -2.90 -27.23
N LYS A 342 10.71 -3.26 -27.36
CA LYS A 342 9.87 -2.98 -28.53
C LYS A 342 9.42 -1.51 -28.59
N LEU A 343 9.34 -0.82 -27.45
CA LEU A 343 9.01 0.60 -27.38
C LEU A 343 10.21 1.52 -27.70
N GLY A 344 11.43 0.97 -27.75
CA GLY A 344 12.65 1.69 -28.10
C GLY A 344 13.55 1.99 -26.89
N PRO A 345 14.36 3.07 -26.93
CA PRO A 345 15.27 3.44 -25.85
C PRO A 345 14.56 3.58 -24.50
N HIS A 346 15.05 2.89 -23.48
CA HIS A 346 14.44 2.86 -22.15
C HIS A 346 15.45 2.72 -21.01
N ARG A 347 15.06 3.19 -19.82
CA ARG A 347 15.75 2.95 -18.54
C ARG A 347 14.77 2.41 -17.51
N LEU A 348 15.20 1.42 -16.75
CA LEU A 348 14.43 0.76 -15.69
C LEU A 348 15.18 0.90 -14.36
N LEU A 349 14.49 1.37 -13.33
CA LEU A 349 14.92 1.26 -11.95
C LEU A 349 14.07 0.18 -11.26
N MET A 350 14.68 -0.97 -10.98
CA MET A 350 14.03 -2.03 -10.22
C MET A 350 14.42 -1.90 -8.74
N ILE A 351 13.44 -1.99 -7.85
CA ILE A 351 13.60 -1.90 -6.40
C ILE A 351 12.82 -3.04 -5.76
N ALA A 352 13.48 -3.85 -4.94
CA ALA A 352 12.81 -4.85 -4.11
C ALA A 352 12.98 -4.45 -2.65
N ASP A 353 11.89 -4.11 -1.99
CA ASP A 353 11.88 -3.74 -0.58
C ASP A 353 11.18 -4.82 0.25
N HIS A 354 11.22 -4.68 1.58
CA HIS A 354 10.44 -5.50 2.49
C HIS A 354 9.17 -4.76 2.89
N VAL A 355 8.05 -5.49 2.98
CA VAL A 355 6.84 -4.91 3.56
C VAL A 355 7.08 -4.68 5.04
N ARG A 356 7.10 -3.40 5.45
CA ARG A 356 7.03 -3.03 6.87
C ARG A 356 5.57 -2.86 7.25
N THR A 357 5.10 -3.69 8.16
CA THR A 357 3.87 -3.40 8.89
C THR A 357 4.24 -2.72 10.20
N PRO A 358 3.36 -1.86 10.76
CA PRO A 358 3.58 -1.28 12.10
C PRO A 358 3.86 -2.33 13.19
N ARG A 359 3.42 -3.58 12.97
CA ARG A 359 3.56 -4.71 13.89
C ARG A 359 4.84 -5.54 13.70
N THR A 360 5.60 -5.35 12.63
CA THR A 360 6.90 -6.03 12.48
C THR A 360 7.94 -5.32 13.36
N SER A 361 7.96 -5.66 14.65
CA SER A 361 8.97 -5.26 15.63
C SER A 361 10.30 -6.00 15.39
N GLY A 362 10.84 -5.85 14.18
CA GLY A 362 12.13 -6.39 13.78
C GLY A 362 13.17 -5.28 13.62
N THR A 363 14.45 -5.66 13.62
CA THR A 363 15.57 -4.78 13.28
C THR A 363 15.27 -4.05 11.96
N PRO A 364 15.44 -2.72 11.90
CA PRO A 364 15.19 -1.99 10.67
C PRO A 364 16.09 -2.52 9.55
N PHE A 365 15.52 -3.04 8.47
CA PHE A 365 16.27 -3.27 7.24
C PHE A 365 16.73 -1.91 6.71
N PRO A 366 18.02 -1.57 6.71
CA PRO A 366 18.44 -0.19 6.47
C PRO A 366 18.31 0.22 5.01
N SER A 367 18.24 -0.77 4.10
CA SER A 367 18.22 -0.55 2.67
C SER A 367 17.49 -1.65 1.91
N ALA A 368 17.16 -1.35 0.66
CA ALA A 368 16.49 -2.24 -0.30
C ALA A 368 17.40 -2.49 -1.51
N PRO A 369 17.62 -3.74 -1.98
CA PRO A 369 18.34 -4.01 -3.21
C PRO A 369 17.67 -3.30 -4.41
N THR A 370 18.50 -2.72 -5.26
CA THR A 370 18.06 -1.99 -6.45
C THR A 370 19.00 -2.22 -7.62
N VAL A 371 18.47 -2.12 -8.84
CA VAL A 371 19.28 -2.10 -10.05
C VAL A 371 18.77 -1.03 -11.00
N LEU A 372 19.69 -0.22 -11.50
CA LEU A 372 19.44 0.74 -12.57
C LEU A 372 19.93 0.13 -13.88
N TYR A 373 19.00 -0.18 -14.77
CA TYR A 373 19.25 -0.78 -16.06
C TYR A 373 19.00 0.22 -17.18
N ASP A 374 19.98 0.38 -18.06
CA ASP A 374 19.88 1.18 -19.27
C ASP A 374 19.88 0.26 -20.50
N GLY A 375 18.74 0.19 -21.19
CA GLY A 375 18.57 -0.68 -22.36
C GLY A 375 19.39 -0.25 -23.58
N THR A 376 20.00 0.94 -23.55
CA THR A 376 20.80 1.48 -24.66
C THR A 376 22.30 1.24 -24.49
N SER A 377 22.77 1.02 -23.26
CA SER A 377 24.20 0.94 -22.93
C SER A 377 24.58 -0.30 -22.12
N ALA A 378 23.73 -1.32 -22.07
CA ALA A 378 23.95 -2.53 -21.30
C ALA A 378 25.25 -3.23 -21.74
N GLN A 379 26.26 -3.20 -20.88
CA GLN A 379 27.50 -3.94 -21.03
C GLN A 379 27.53 -5.06 -19.98
N PRO A 380 27.81 -6.31 -20.35
CA PRO A 380 27.91 -7.39 -19.39
C PRO A 380 29.03 -7.13 -18.40
N SER A 381 28.72 -7.20 -17.10
CA SER A 381 29.75 -7.40 -16.08
C SER A 381 30.18 -8.87 -16.08
N ASP A 382 31.49 -9.14 -16.07
CA ASP A 382 32.04 -10.49 -15.86
C ASP A 382 31.79 -11.05 -14.44
N ALA A 383 31.24 -10.24 -13.54
CA ALA A 383 30.95 -10.66 -12.18
C ALA A 383 29.70 -11.54 -12.13
N ALA A 384 29.82 -12.72 -11.52
CA ALA A 384 28.70 -13.62 -11.22
C ALA A 384 27.80 -13.05 -10.11
N ARG A 385 27.06 -11.99 -10.43
CA ARG A 385 26.15 -11.28 -9.51
C ARG A 385 24.72 -11.77 -9.68
N ARG A 386 23.97 -11.76 -8.57
CA ARG A 386 22.54 -12.02 -8.46
C ARG A 386 21.83 -10.78 -7.88
N PHE A 387 20.54 -10.65 -8.12
CA PHE A 387 19.73 -9.57 -7.54
C PHE A 387 19.27 -9.96 -6.14
N THR A 388 20.19 -9.89 -5.18
CA THR A 388 19.96 -10.27 -3.78
C THR A 388 20.49 -9.20 -2.83
N GLU A 389 19.98 -9.19 -1.60
CA GLU A 389 20.41 -8.25 -0.56
C GLU A 389 21.93 -8.33 -0.31
N PRO A 390 22.57 -9.52 -0.18
CA PRO A 390 24.01 -9.63 0.05
C PRO A 390 24.86 -9.13 -1.13
N ASP A 391 24.53 -9.52 -2.36
CA ASP A 391 25.27 -9.08 -3.55
C ASP A 391 25.17 -7.56 -3.74
N ALA A 392 23.99 -7.00 -3.50
CA ALA A 392 23.77 -5.55 -3.53
C ALA A 392 24.58 -4.81 -2.46
N ALA A 393 24.64 -5.34 -1.24
CA ALA A 393 25.45 -4.79 -0.15
C ALA A 393 26.96 -4.86 -0.46
N GLN A 394 27.41 -5.94 -1.10
CA GLN A 394 28.80 -6.12 -1.49
C GLN A 394 29.22 -5.15 -2.59
N VAL A 395 28.36 -4.92 -3.60
CA VAL A 395 28.65 -4.02 -4.73
C VAL A 395 28.55 -2.55 -4.32
N SER A 396 27.56 -2.19 -3.50
CA SER A 396 27.35 -0.81 -3.05
C SER A 396 27.22 -0.75 -1.51
N PRO A 397 28.34 -0.77 -0.77
CA PRO A 397 28.32 -0.72 0.69
C PRO A 397 27.65 0.55 1.25
N SER A 398 27.67 1.64 0.49
CA SER A 398 26.90 2.85 0.78
C SER A 398 25.60 2.84 -0.02
N ALA A 399 24.48 2.82 0.68
CA ALA A 399 23.17 2.88 0.05
C ALA A 399 22.90 4.27 -0.57
N TRP A 400 22.22 4.28 -1.72
CA TRP A 400 21.80 5.47 -2.43
C TRP A 400 20.70 6.19 -1.65
N ASP A 401 20.76 7.51 -1.67
CA ASP A 401 19.72 8.38 -1.14
C ASP A 401 18.47 8.28 -2.02
N ALA A 402 17.37 7.76 -1.45
CA ALA A 402 16.10 7.60 -2.15
C ALA A 402 15.63 8.91 -2.79
N THR A 403 15.86 10.06 -2.13
CA THR A 403 15.44 11.39 -2.64
C THR A 403 16.17 11.83 -3.90
N LYS A 404 17.31 11.18 -4.21
CA LYS A 404 18.17 11.51 -5.36
C LYS A 404 18.13 10.46 -6.46
N VAL A 405 17.50 9.30 -6.24
CA VAL A 405 17.51 8.20 -7.22
C VAL A 405 16.80 8.56 -8.52
N MET A 406 15.76 9.41 -8.46
CA MET A 406 15.07 9.88 -9.66
C MET A 406 16.01 10.66 -10.59
N THR A 407 16.95 11.43 -10.04
CA THR A 407 17.97 12.13 -10.83
C THR A 407 18.96 11.14 -11.48
N ARG A 408 19.24 10.01 -10.83
CA ARG A 408 20.03 8.93 -11.46
C ARG A 408 19.28 8.29 -12.64
N LEU A 409 17.98 8.02 -12.48
CA LEU A 409 17.14 7.40 -13.50
C LEU A 409 16.86 8.32 -14.70
N LEU A 410 16.59 9.60 -14.46
CA LEU A 410 16.21 10.54 -15.53
C LEU A 410 17.41 11.28 -16.13
N GLY A 411 18.49 11.42 -15.36
CA GLY A 411 19.58 12.35 -15.64
C GLY A 411 19.40 13.70 -14.91
N PRO A 412 20.39 14.60 -15.00
CA PRO A 412 20.26 15.96 -14.49
C PRO A 412 19.08 16.68 -15.18
N SER A 413 18.42 17.56 -14.43
CA SER A 413 17.19 18.26 -14.84
C SER A 413 17.48 19.54 -15.61
#